data_AF-X6L9V0-F1
#
_entry.id   AF-X6L9V0-F1
#
_cell.length_a   1.000
_cell.length_b   1.000
_cell.length_c   1.000
_cell.angle_alpha   90.00
_cell.angle_beta   90.00
_cell.angle_gamma   90.00
#
_symmetry.space_group_name_H-M   'P 1'
#
loop_
_entity.id
_entity.type
_entity.pdbx_description
1 polymer ?
#
loop_
_entity_poly.entity_id
_entity_poly.type
_entity_poly.pdbx_seq_one_letter_code
_entity_poly.pdbx_strand_id
1 'polypeptide(L)'
;MQISAMWNHSIDFNLIHAILDGTQGKIDQAIKLLSMFETWKLQPNNIKKYEKKKFIKKRCCNHQINLFCIFAEEKGFSRRTPIKNAISVTVNDGLPFVKKDYK
;
A
#
# COMPACT_ATOMS: atom_id res chain seq x y z
N MET A 1 -1.96 5.12 18.07
CA MET A 1 -2.55 3.90 17.47
C MET A 1 -1.63 2.71 17.74
N GLN A 2 -2.15 1.57 18.21
CA GLN A 2 -1.37 0.41 18.66
C GLN A 2 -0.40 -0.15 17.60
N ILE A 3 -0.87 -0.35 16.36
CA ILE A 3 -0.06 -0.88 15.26
C ILE A 3 1.15 0.03 14.97
N SER A 4 0.96 1.36 14.96
CA SER A 4 2.05 2.31 14.72
C SER A 4 3.12 2.22 15.81
N ALA A 5 2.73 2.06 17.08
CA ALA A 5 3.66 1.92 18.20
C ALA A 5 4.47 0.61 18.13
N MET A 6 3.86 -0.50 17.72
CA MET A 6 4.55 -1.79 17.54
C MET A 6 5.71 -1.72 16.55
N TRP A 7 5.59 -0.85 15.54
CA TRP A 7 6.62 -0.65 14.52
C TRP A 7 7.45 0.62 14.77
N ASN A 8 7.49 1.12 16.01
CA ASN A 8 8.23 2.34 16.38
C ASN A 8 7.94 3.54 15.45
N HIS A 9 6.68 3.70 15.05
CA HIS A 9 6.19 4.75 14.14
C HIS A 9 6.87 4.79 12.76
N SER A 10 7.57 3.73 12.36
CA SER A 10 8.28 3.65 11.07
C SER A 10 7.38 3.38 9.86
N ILE A 11 6.12 3.00 10.09
CA ILE A 11 5.16 2.66 9.05
C ILE A 11 4.27 3.88 8.75
N ASP A 12 4.11 4.17 7.45
CA ASP A 12 3.22 5.20 6.94
C ASP A 12 1.79 5.02 7.46
N PHE A 13 1.22 6.09 8.02
CA PHE A 13 -0.11 6.04 8.62
C PHE A 13 -1.21 5.69 7.61
N ASN A 14 -1.10 6.16 6.36
CA ASN A 14 -2.06 5.83 5.30
C ASN A 14 -1.98 4.35 4.93
N LEU A 15 -0.77 3.76 4.96
CA LEU A 15 -0.63 2.32 4.76
C LEU A 15 -1.34 1.53 5.88
N ILE A 16 -1.19 1.95 7.13
CA ILE A 16 -1.90 1.31 8.24
C ILE A 16 -3.41 1.48 8.09
N HIS A 17 -3.88 2.67 7.69
CA HIS A 17 -5.29 2.95 7.45
C HIS A 17 -5.86 2.07 6.32
N ALA A 18 -5.18 2.00 5.17
CA ALA A 18 -5.57 1.16 4.04
C ALA A 18 -5.62 -0.34 4.39
N ILE A 19 -4.67 -0.81 5.21
CA ILE A 19 -4.66 -2.19 5.70
C ILE A 19 -5.84 -2.43 6.64
N LEU A 20 -6.12 -1.51 7.56
CA LEU A 20 -7.26 -1.60 8.48
C LEU A 20 -8.60 -1.58 7.73
N ASP A 21 -8.76 -0.71 6.74
CA ASP A 21 -9.96 -0.68 5.87
C ASP A 21 -10.13 -2.03 5.16
N GLY A 22 -9.05 -2.56 4.58
CA GLY A 22 -9.03 -3.87 3.93
C GLY A 22 -9.34 -5.06 4.86
N THR A 23 -9.09 -4.94 6.16
CA THR A 23 -9.41 -5.97 7.17
C THR A 23 -10.68 -5.67 7.98
N GLN A 24 -11.47 -4.66 7.57
CA GLN A 24 -12.68 -4.23 8.29
C GLN A 24 -12.39 -3.85 9.75
N GLY A 25 -11.24 -3.23 10.00
CA GLY A 25 -10.79 -2.81 11.33
C GLY A 25 -10.27 -3.93 12.23
N LYS A 26 -10.19 -5.18 11.74
CA LYS A 26 -9.68 -6.31 12.52
C LYS A 26 -8.17 -6.18 12.74
N ILE A 27 -7.78 -5.81 13.96
CA ILE A 27 -6.39 -5.48 14.33
C ILE A 27 -5.45 -6.68 14.11
N ASP A 28 -5.82 -7.88 14.56
CA ASP A 28 -4.96 -9.07 14.42
C ASP A 28 -4.68 -9.42 12.95
N GLN A 29 -5.69 -9.25 12.10
CA GLN A 29 -5.55 -9.45 10.66
C GLN A 29 -4.70 -8.35 10.03
N ALA A 30 -4.86 -7.10 10.46
CA ALA A 30 -4.05 -5.98 9.99
C ALA A 30 -2.57 -6.15 10.36
N ILE A 31 -2.27 -6.57 11.59
CA ILE A 31 -0.91 -6.88 12.04
C ILE A 31 -0.32 -8.00 11.18
N LYS A 32 -1.06 -9.10 10.98
CA LYS A 32 -0.60 -10.23 10.16
C LYS A 32 -0.32 -9.80 8.72
N LEU A 33 -1.22 -9.02 8.12
CA LEU A 33 -1.08 -8.54 6.74
C LEU A 33 0.10 -7.57 6.59
N LEU A 34 0.29 -6.67 7.55
CA LEU A 34 1.41 -5.74 7.57
C LEU A 34 2.76 -6.48 7.68
N SER A 35 2.85 -7.48 8.56
CA SER A 35 4.06 -8.32 8.68
C SER A 35 4.37 -9.09 7.39
N MET A 36 3.35 -9.63 6.72
CA MET A 36 3.52 -10.28 5.41
C MET A 36 4.00 -9.31 4.35
N PHE A 37 3.44 -8.10 4.33
CA PHE A 37 3.81 -7.05 3.38
C PHE A 37 5.26 -6.59 3.57
N GLU A 38 5.68 -6.28 4.81
CA GLU A 38 7.07 -5.87 5.07
C GLU A 38 8.06 -7.00 4.75
N THR A 39 7.72 -8.26 5.06
CA THR A 39 8.55 -9.42 4.64
C THR A 39 8.66 -9.53 3.12
N TRP A 40 7.54 -9.36 2.40
CA TRP A 40 7.52 -9.40 0.93
C TRP A 40 8.33 -8.25 0.32
N LYS A 41 8.32 -7.07 0.94
CA LYS A 41 9.02 -5.86 0.49
C LYS A 41 10.53 -6.00 0.62
N LEU A 42 11.05 -6.76 1.59
CA LEU A 42 12.49 -7.02 1.75
C LEU A 42 13.09 -7.86 0.61
N GLN A 43 12.28 -8.50 -0.23
CA GLN A 43 12.77 -9.32 -1.34
C GLN A 43 13.19 -8.41 -2.54
N PRO A 44 14.48 -8.39 -2.93
CA PRO A 44 14.98 -7.45 -3.95
C PRO A 44 14.29 -7.59 -5.31
N ASN A 45 13.87 -8.80 -5.65
CA ASN A 45 13.18 -9.10 -6.91
C ASN A 45 11.80 -8.43 -7.00
N ASN A 46 11.12 -8.25 -5.87
CA ASN A 46 9.79 -7.64 -5.82
C ASN A 46 9.88 -6.12 -6.02
N ILE A 47 10.90 -5.48 -5.41
CA ILE A 47 11.17 -4.05 -5.60
C ILE A 47 11.57 -3.76 -7.06
N LYS A 48 12.45 -4.57 -7.67
CA LYS A 48 12.84 -4.40 -9.09
C LYS A 48 11.64 -4.55 -10.05
N LYS A 49 10.72 -5.47 -9.75
CA LYS A 49 9.45 -5.63 -10.50
C LYS A 49 8.56 -4.39 -10.36
N TYR A 50 8.54 -3.76 -9.18
CA TYR A 50 7.86 -2.49 -8.95
C TYR A 50 8.48 -1.35 -9.77
N GLU A 51 9.80 -1.22 -9.76
CA GLU A 51 10.53 -0.17 -10.50
C GLU A 51 10.27 -0.25 -12.00
N LYS A 52 10.26 -1.46 -12.58
CA LYS A 52 9.88 -1.68 -13.98
C LYS A 52 8.40 -1.31 -14.28
N LYS A 53 7.52 -1.40 -13.28
CA LYS A 53 6.09 -1.00 -13.36
C LYS A 53 5.85 0.46 -12.93
N LYS A 54 6.89 1.24 -12.56
CA LYS A 54 6.79 2.55 -11.89
C LYS A 54 6.40 3.70 -12.81
N PHE A 55 6.28 3.48 -14.13
CA PHE A 55 5.94 4.50 -15.13
C PHE A 55 4.47 4.49 -15.60
N ILE A 56 3.52 4.14 -14.74
CA ILE A 56 2.09 4.28 -15.07
C ILE A 56 1.57 5.57 -14.41
N LYS A 57 1.34 6.61 -15.22
CA LYS A 57 0.89 8.00 -14.90
C LYS A 57 -0.42 8.12 -14.08
N LYS A 58 -0.92 7.06 -13.45
CA LYS A 58 -2.25 6.99 -12.80
C LYS A 58 -2.22 6.40 -11.38
N ARG A 59 -1.09 6.44 -10.68
CA ARG A 59 -0.94 5.91 -9.31
C ARG A 59 -0.97 7.02 -8.23
N CYS A 60 -1.21 6.62 -6.99
CA CYS A 60 -1.20 7.47 -5.80
C CYS A 60 0.17 8.11 -5.59
N CYS A 61 0.27 9.33 -5.03
CA CYS A 61 1.56 9.92 -4.65
C CYS A 61 2.26 9.18 -3.50
N ASN A 62 1.58 8.23 -2.84
CA ASN A 62 2.16 7.42 -1.78
C ASN A 62 2.78 6.12 -2.33
N HIS A 63 4.12 6.04 -2.30
CA HIS A 63 4.85 4.86 -2.79
C HIS A 63 4.56 3.58 -1.98
N GLN A 64 4.34 3.68 -0.67
CA GLN A 64 4.03 2.52 0.18
C GLN A 64 2.66 1.94 -0.20
N ILE A 65 1.64 2.78 -0.42
CA ILE A 65 0.32 2.35 -0.90
C ILE A 65 0.43 1.66 -2.26
N ASN A 66 1.23 2.21 -3.18
CA ASN A 66 1.41 1.61 -4.50
C ASN A 66 2.07 0.23 -4.42
N LEU A 67 3.08 0.06 -3.57
CA LEU A 67 3.73 -1.24 -3.32
C LEU A 67 2.75 -2.23 -2.70
N PHE A 68 1.98 -1.79 -1.70
CA PHE A 68 0.97 -2.60 -1.04
C PHE A 68 -0.11 -3.09 -2.01
N CYS A 69 -0.58 -2.24 -2.93
CA CYS A 69 -1.57 -2.63 -3.93
C CYS A 69 -1.06 -3.74 -4.87
N ILE A 70 0.23 -3.76 -5.20
CA ILE A 70 0.84 -4.83 -6.00
C ILE A 70 0.97 -6.10 -5.20
N PHE A 71 1.44 -6.00 -3.95
CA PHE A 71 1.48 -7.13 -3.04
C PHE A 71 0.09 -7.78 -2.88
N ALA A 72 -0.95 -6.96 -2.69
CA ALA A 72 -2.32 -7.44 -2.55
C ALA A 72 -2.84 -8.14 -3.81
N GLU A 73 -2.46 -7.69 -5.01
CA GLU A 73 -2.75 -8.39 -6.27
C GLU A 73 -1.99 -9.72 -6.37
N GLU A 74 -0.68 -9.72 -6.10
CA GLU A 74 0.16 -10.91 -6.18
C GLU A 74 -0.25 -12.02 -5.21
N LYS A 75 -0.77 -11.64 -4.04
CA LYS A 75 -1.27 -12.58 -3.03
C LYS A 75 -2.76 -12.91 -3.18
N GLY A 76 -3.45 -12.32 -4.16
CA GLY A 76 -4.88 -12.57 -4.38
C GLY A 76 -5.80 -12.01 -3.29
N PHE A 77 -5.30 -11.07 -2.47
CA PHE A 77 -6.11 -10.39 -1.43
C PHE A 77 -7.08 -9.37 -2.02
N SER A 78 -6.89 -8.99 -3.29
CA SER A 78 -7.74 -8.05 -3.99
C SER A 78 -8.32 -8.65 -5.27
N ARG A 79 -9.62 -8.44 -5.48
CA ARG A 79 -10.31 -8.69 -6.76
C ARG A 79 -10.12 -7.56 -7.78
N ARG A 80 -9.63 -6.40 -7.33
CA ARG A 80 -9.39 -5.21 -8.15
C ARG A 80 -7.91 -5.14 -8.53
N THR A 81 -7.62 -4.54 -9.68
CA THR A 81 -6.24 -4.25 -10.10
C THR A 81 -5.58 -3.26 -9.14
N PRO A 82 -4.23 -3.27 -9.01
CA PRO A 82 -3.51 -2.38 -8.11
C PRO A 82 -3.82 -0.90 -8.34
N ILE A 83 -4.09 -0.51 -9.59
CA ILE A 83 -4.43 0.87 -9.94
C ILE A 83 -5.80 1.24 -9.37
N LYS A 84 -6.81 0.38 -9.52
CA LYS A 84 -8.15 0.61 -8.95
C LYS A 84 -8.13 0.63 -7.42
N ASN A 85 -7.28 -0.21 -6.80
CA ASN A 85 -7.08 -0.18 -5.35
C ASN A 85 -6.41 1.11 -4.89
N ALA A 86 -5.30 1.49 -5.52
CA ALA A 86 -4.63 2.74 -5.20
C ALA A 86 -5.58 3.93 -5.35
N ILE A 87 -6.45 3.94 -6.37
CA ILE A 87 -7.48 4.96 -6.53
C ILE A 87 -8.47 4.95 -5.36
N SER A 88 -9.00 3.79 -4.98
CA SER A 88 -9.96 3.67 -3.87
C SER A 88 -9.35 4.16 -2.55
N VAL A 89 -8.14 3.73 -2.23
CA VAL A 89 -7.40 4.17 -1.04
C VAL A 89 -7.18 5.67 -1.07
N THR A 90 -6.76 6.20 -2.22
CA THR A 90 -6.50 7.64 -2.38
C THR A 90 -7.76 8.50 -2.20
N VAL A 91 -8.91 8.04 -2.73
CA VAL A 91 -10.20 8.72 -2.57
C VAL A 91 -10.68 8.68 -1.12
N ASN A 92 -10.55 7.53 -0.45
CA ASN A 92 -10.99 7.35 0.94
C ASN A 92 -10.08 8.09 1.94
N ASP A 93 -8.77 8.11 1.68
CA ASP A 93 -7.76 8.66 2.58
C ASP A 93 -7.38 10.11 2.24
N GLY A 94 -7.97 10.69 1.19
CA GLY A 94 -7.72 12.08 0.78
C GLY A 94 -6.32 12.35 0.22
N LEU A 95 -5.62 11.32 -0.27
CA LEU A 95 -4.27 11.47 -0.81
C LEU A 95 -4.30 12.12 -2.20
N PRO A 96 -3.27 12.88 -2.61
CA PRO A 96 -3.17 13.35 -3.99
C PRO A 96 -2.71 12.22 -4.94
N PHE A 97 -3.25 12.19 -6.16
CA PHE A 97 -2.64 11.47 -7.29
C PHE A 97 -1.49 12.31 -7.87
N VAL A 98 -0.57 11.65 -8.58
CA VAL A 98 0.45 12.37 -9.35
C VAL A 98 -0.24 13.18 -10.44
N LYS A 99 -0.55 14.44 -10.14
CA LYS A 99 -1.12 15.41 -11.07
C LYS A 99 0.03 16.23 -11.64
N LYS A 100 0.92 15.54 -12.35
CA LYS A 100 2.11 16.07 -13.04
C LYS A 100 3.09 16.77 -12.09
N ASP A 101 4.37 16.48 -12.28
CA ASP A 101 5.45 17.38 -11.89
C ASP A 101 5.27 18.71 -12.65
N TYR A 102 4.31 19.54 -12.22
CA TYR A 102 4.17 20.90 -12.70
C TYR A 102 5.13 21.79 -11.91
N LYS A 103 6.39 21.75 -12.35
CA LYS A 103 7.19 22.95 -12.59
C LYS A 103 8.01 22.74 -13.85
#